data_AF-A0A953L0G8-F1
#
_entry.id   AF-A0A953L0G8-F1
#
_cell.length_a   1.000
_cell.length_b   1.000
_cell.length_c   1.000
_cell.angle_alpha   90.00
_cell.angle_beta   90.00
_cell.angle_gamma   90.00
#
_symmetry.space_group_name_H-M   'P 1'
#
loop_
_entity.id
_entity.type
_entity.pdbx_description
1 polymer ?
#
loop_
_entity_poly.entity_id
_entity_poly.type
_entity_poly.pdbx_seq_one_letter_code
_entity_poly.pdbx_strand_id
1 'polypeptide(L)'
;MTVVSNGVFQTDFYGTQTPRVYDTTWGDFEITLAPDPDPLPLFLQLYIRSGPTGDPMWAIQNMCLPASNTLDSTVTISRFFDLGLIGVTSGTDCTTMEIDVEIVPLSLTSASPGPFMPVTVGTRVYNVSGSGTDNNTTPTAPTDPGTPPAPDNATTVPMVAPTKILRTDVPDVEEGVNECGPGAVTRSILWLKNKGYIDAPVTTSGLMGDFKTSSSWDAAKGVPTYADFLKGKLAVTKDLDVNNKFMVRRPSSVPAGDFETSDGKALDNGNDPTFEFIKKEIKANEDVEIYVGWLDAAGVRFNGHVMTVVGVTDDPTSKIKEITVQDDRDQNSPNAKNQRRSTRYTDGSPPGLDDIPTSNRVELVVSESARPRVTTGSVSTNQTIVVQFNSGMGGGVLDPTNFGLSGSGQGTLNGTPDSVTDLGGNQFQLTWTTGSMAFGGDIVVEVQPGATDADGNPIGQFNTLTLPGAGLPVKLSQYLIE
;
A
#
# COMPACT_ATOMS: atom_id res chain seq x y z
N MET A 1 22.91 2.31 7.27
CA MET A 1 21.92 1.29 7.71
C MET A 1 22.59 0.21 8.54
N THR A 2 21.96 -0.21 9.64
CA THR A 2 22.47 -1.30 10.50
C THR A 2 21.63 -2.55 10.33
N VAL A 3 22.27 -3.69 9.99
CA VAL A 3 21.65 -5.01 10.02
C VAL A 3 21.57 -5.48 11.47
N VAL A 4 20.36 -5.75 11.95
CA VAL A 4 20.10 -6.25 13.31
C VAL A 4 20.22 -7.76 13.35
N SER A 5 19.63 -8.43 12.36
CA SER A 5 19.66 -9.88 12.21
C SER A 5 19.37 -10.28 10.77
N ASN A 6 19.76 -11.50 10.42
CA ASN A 6 19.30 -12.18 9.23
C ASN A 6 18.90 -13.61 9.57
N GLY A 7 18.06 -14.21 8.72
CA GLY A 7 17.63 -15.59 8.82
C GLY A 7 17.47 -16.21 7.45
N VAL A 8 17.77 -17.50 7.34
CA VAL A 8 17.60 -18.26 6.11
C VAL A 8 16.67 -19.42 6.38
N PHE A 9 15.71 -19.62 5.48
CA PHE A 9 14.70 -20.66 5.63
C PHE A 9 14.51 -21.44 4.33
N GLN A 10 14.29 -22.74 4.44
CA GLN A 10 13.68 -23.54 3.37
C GLN A 10 12.16 -23.47 3.55
N THR A 11 11.46 -23.14 2.46
CA THR A 11 10.01 -22.88 2.50
C THR A 11 9.24 -24.08 1.97
N ASP A 12 8.29 -24.52 2.79
CA ASP A 12 7.29 -25.51 2.42
C ASP A 12 5.98 -24.81 2.05
N PHE A 13 5.23 -25.43 1.14
CA PHE A 13 3.96 -24.88 0.67
C PHE A 13 2.81 -25.81 1.04
N TYR A 14 1.69 -25.24 1.46
CA TYR A 14 0.46 -26.00 1.68
C TYR A 14 -0.76 -25.18 1.27
N GLY A 15 -1.90 -25.87 1.14
CA GLY A 15 -3.20 -25.24 0.96
C GLY A 15 -4.29 -25.96 1.76
N THR A 16 -5.55 -25.59 1.54
CA THR A 16 -6.70 -26.09 2.33
C THR A 16 -7.01 -27.57 2.12
N GLN A 17 -6.64 -28.16 0.97
CA GLN A 17 -6.87 -29.58 0.66
C GLN A 17 -5.65 -30.14 -0.07
N THR A 18 -5.21 -31.36 0.27
CA THR A 18 -4.00 -32.11 -0.20
C THR A 18 -2.65 -31.74 0.48
N PRO A 19 -1.67 -32.67 0.53
CA PRO A 19 -0.57 -32.60 1.49
C PRO A 19 0.41 -31.47 1.19
N ARG A 20 0.97 -30.91 2.27
CA ARG A 20 2.10 -29.97 2.22
C ARG A 20 3.21 -30.50 1.31
N VAL A 21 3.72 -29.64 0.44
CA VAL A 21 4.93 -29.88 -0.34
C VAL A 21 6.11 -29.52 0.57
N TYR A 22 6.77 -30.56 1.07
CA TYR A 22 7.90 -30.45 1.99
C TYR A 22 9.22 -30.30 1.24
N ASP A 23 10.18 -29.66 1.89
CA ASP A 23 11.60 -29.61 1.52
C ASP A 23 11.80 -29.14 0.08
N THR A 24 11.15 -28.02 -0.26
CA THR A 24 11.18 -27.50 -1.63
C THR A 24 12.49 -26.80 -1.94
N THR A 25 12.72 -26.46 -3.20
CA THR A 25 13.91 -25.66 -3.59
C THR A 25 13.73 -24.17 -3.30
N TRP A 26 12.64 -23.75 -2.67
CA TRP A 26 12.40 -22.34 -2.33
C TRP A 26 13.10 -21.97 -1.02
N GLY A 27 14.07 -21.07 -1.11
CA GLY A 27 14.65 -20.38 0.02
C GLY A 27 13.89 -19.09 0.34
N ASP A 28 13.86 -18.68 1.60
CA ASP A 28 13.41 -17.37 2.06
C ASP A 28 14.51 -16.73 2.88
N PHE A 29 14.99 -15.56 2.44
CA PHE A 29 15.97 -14.77 3.16
C PHE A 29 15.25 -13.65 3.88
N GLU A 30 15.43 -13.57 5.20
CA GLU A 30 14.86 -12.54 6.04
C GLU A 30 15.98 -11.63 6.55
N ILE A 31 15.80 -10.31 6.44
CA ILE A 31 16.72 -9.32 6.97
C ILE A 31 15.97 -8.31 7.84
N THR A 32 16.52 -8.06 9.03
CA THR A 32 15.99 -7.06 9.96
C THR A 32 16.92 -5.86 9.98
N LEU A 33 16.35 -4.70 9.71
CA LEU A 33 17.05 -3.43 9.50
C LEU A 33 16.62 -2.44 10.59
N ALA A 34 17.58 -1.76 11.21
CA ALA A 34 17.31 -0.65 12.11
C ALA A 34 17.44 0.71 11.39
N PRO A 35 16.69 1.74 11.83
CA PRO A 35 16.91 3.12 11.41
C PRO A 35 18.37 3.54 11.59
N ASP A 36 18.87 4.36 10.66
CA ASP A 36 20.26 4.84 10.64
C ASP A 36 20.29 6.20 9.92
N PRO A 37 21.15 7.14 10.36
CA PRO A 37 21.21 8.48 9.80
C PRO A 37 21.59 8.55 8.31
N ASP A 38 22.15 7.50 7.71
CA ASP A 38 22.51 7.51 6.28
C ASP A 38 21.26 7.63 5.38
N PRO A 39 21.16 8.66 4.53
CA PRO A 39 20.00 8.85 3.67
C PRO A 39 20.06 8.06 2.37
N LEU A 40 21.16 7.37 2.06
CA LEU A 40 21.31 6.73 0.76
C LEU A 40 20.53 5.42 0.68
N PRO A 41 19.84 5.14 -0.44
CA PRO A 41 19.31 3.80 -0.71
C PRO A 41 20.48 2.82 -0.82
N LEU A 42 20.29 1.63 -0.26
CA LEU A 42 21.30 0.57 -0.26
C LEU A 42 20.76 -0.67 -0.97
N PHE A 43 21.66 -1.49 -1.45
CA PHE A 43 21.35 -2.72 -2.16
C PHE A 43 21.88 -3.91 -1.39
N LEU A 44 20.98 -4.87 -1.13
CA LEU A 44 21.31 -6.16 -0.57
C LEU A 44 21.83 -7.09 -1.66
N GLN A 45 22.97 -7.73 -1.37
CA GLN A 45 23.50 -8.88 -2.08
C GLN A 45 23.48 -10.07 -1.14
N LEU A 46 22.94 -11.19 -1.61
CA LEU A 46 23.05 -12.48 -0.94
C LEU A 46 23.76 -13.45 -1.87
N TYR A 47 24.95 -13.85 -1.48
CA TYR A 47 25.68 -14.95 -2.09
C TYR A 47 25.48 -16.22 -1.29
N ILE A 48 25.37 -17.35 -1.99
CA ILE A 48 25.24 -18.68 -1.40
C ILE A 48 26.19 -19.65 -2.09
N ARG A 49 26.63 -20.70 -1.39
CA ARG A 49 27.44 -21.77 -1.99
C ARG A 49 27.24 -23.12 -1.33
N SER A 50 27.58 -24.18 -2.07
CA SER A 50 27.55 -25.57 -1.59
C SER A 50 28.85 -25.93 -0.86
N GLY A 51 28.90 -25.58 0.42
CA GLY A 51 30.06 -25.83 1.29
C GLY A 51 31.33 -25.04 0.92
N PRO A 52 32.44 -25.24 1.67
CA PRO A 52 33.56 -24.29 1.70
C PRO A 52 34.31 -24.10 0.38
N THR A 53 34.15 -25.04 -0.55
CA THR A 53 34.81 -25.06 -1.86
C THR A 53 33.83 -24.88 -3.02
N GLY A 54 32.53 -24.71 -2.75
CA GLY A 54 31.54 -24.46 -3.77
C GLY A 54 31.73 -23.09 -4.43
N ASP A 55 31.42 -23.00 -5.72
CA ASP A 55 31.42 -21.71 -6.41
C ASP A 55 30.31 -20.81 -5.82
N PRO A 56 30.60 -19.52 -5.59
CA PRO A 56 29.62 -18.59 -5.08
C PRO A 56 28.56 -18.26 -6.14
N MET A 57 27.29 -18.32 -5.75
CA MET A 57 26.14 -18.02 -6.60
C MET A 57 25.33 -16.88 -5.97
N TRP A 58 24.79 -15.99 -6.80
CA TRP A 58 23.80 -15.02 -6.32
C TRP A 58 22.48 -15.71 -6.02
N ALA A 59 22.02 -15.62 -4.78
CA ALA A 59 20.64 -15.94 -4.41
C ALA A 59 19.74 -14.71 -4.55
N ILE A 60 20.23 -13.56 -4.08
CA ILE A 60 19.58 -12.26 -4.24
C ILE A 60 20.63 -11.29 -4.75
N GLN A 61 20.31 -10.62 -5.86
CA GLN A 61 21.17 -9.61 -6.46
C GLN A 61 20.43 -8.27 -6.43
N ASN A 62 21.08 -7.22 -5.94
CA ASN A 62 20.59 -5.84 -6.01
C ASN A 62 19.17 -5.58 -5.45
N MET A 63 18.75 -6.29 -4.40
CA MET A 63 17.48 -5.98 -3.76
C MET A 63 17.55 -4.61 -3.09
N CYS A 64 16.71 -3.67 -3.52
CA CYS A 64 16.68 -2.32 -2.95
C CYS A 64 16.12 -2.35 -1.53
N LEU A 65 16.91 -1.85 -0.59
CA LEU A 65 16.49 -1.63 0.79
C LEU A 65 15.90 -0.23 0.95
N PRO A 66 14.98 -0.01 1.91
CA PRO A 66 14.53 1.34 2.27
C PRO A 66 15.71 2.23 2.64
N ALA A 67 15.67 3.52 2.34
CA ALA A 67 16.70 4.44 2.85
C ALA A 67 16.59 4.48 4.39
N SER A 68 17.71 4.42 5.10
CA SER A 68 17.65 4.23 6.55
C SER A 68 17.05 5.41 7.32
N ASN A 69 17.09 6.62 6.74
CA ASN A 69 16.43 7.81 7.27
C ASN A 69 14.91 7.85 7.00
N THR A 70 14.36 6.88 6.26
CA THR A 70 12.90 6.72 6.02
C THR A 70 12.25 5.71 6.95
N LEU A 71 13.05 5.03 7.80
CA LEU A 71 12.56 4.07 8.77
C LEU A 71 12.35 4.75 10.13
N ASP A 72 11.12 4.68 10.65
CA ASP A 72 10.81 5.18 12.00
C ASP A 72 11.05 4.10 13.07
N SER A 73 11.20 2.84 12.66
CA SER A 73 11.38 1.69 13.53
C SER A 73 12.18 0.58 12.84
N THR A 74 12.59 -0.41 13.60
CA THR A 74 13.12 -1.66 13.04
C THR A 74 12.09 -2.29 12.10
N VAL A 75 12.54 -2.76 10.94
CA VAL A 75 11.70 -3.47 9.96
C VAL A 75 12.36 -4.77 9.54
N THR A 76 11.55 -5.81 9.43
CA THR A 76 11.96 -7.10 8.87
C THR A 76 11.35 -7.23 7.47
N ILE A 77 12.19 -7.49 6.47
CA ILE A 77 11.79 -7.70 5.08
C ILE A 77 12.32 -9.07 4.66
N SER A 78 11.54 -9.82 3.91
CA SER A 78 11.96 -11.10 3.33
C SER A 78 11.89 -11.11 1.80
N ARG A 79 12.62 -12.03 1.18
CA ARG A 79 12.57 -12.30 -0.27
C ARG A 79 12.88 -13.77 -0.54
N PHE A 80 12.12 -14.37 -1.44
CA PHE A 80 12.37 -15.74 -1.89
C PHE A 80 13.59 -15.81 -2.83
N PHE A 81 14.25 -16.97 -2.84
CA PHE A 81 15.37 -17.29 -3.71
C PHE A 81 15.43 -18.79 -4.03
N ASP A 82 16.28 -19.20 -4.97
CA ASP A 82 16.44 -20.59 -5.38
C ASP A 82 17.57 -21.33 -4.62
N LEU A 83 17.21 -22.31 -3.79
CA LEU A 83 18.16 -23.23 -3.14
C LEU A 83 18.76 -24.24 -4.14
N GLY A 84 18.11 -24.48 -5.27
CA GLY A 84 18.60 -25.32 -6.36
C GLY A 84 19.95 -24.86 -6.92
N LEU A 85 20.29 -23.57 -6.77
CA LEU A 85 21.58 -22.98 -7.16
C LEU A 85 22.78 -23.64 -6.46
N ILE A 86 22.58 -24.25 -5.29
CA ILE A 86 23.63 -24.97 -4.54
C ILE A 86 23.44 -26.49 -4.56
N GLY A 87 22.58 -26.98 -5.45
CA GLY A 87 22.31 -28.40 -5.66
C GLY A 87 21.25 -29.02 -4.76
N VAL A 88 20.49 -28.22 -4.00
CA VAL A 88 19.34 -28.72 -3.24
C VAL A 88 18.24 -29.16 -4.22
N THR A 89 17.74 -30.37 -4.06
CA THR A 89 16.64 -30.91 -4.87
C THR A 89 15.35 -30.97 -4.07
N SER A 90 14.20 -30.84 -4.74
CA SER A 90 12.88 -30.98 -4.08
C SER A 90 12.76 -32.31 -3.33
N GLY A 91 12.26 -32.27 -2.10
CA GLY A 91 12.20 -33.40 -1.17
C GLY A 91 13.51 -33.63 -0.39
N THR A 92 14.45 -32.68 -0.41
CA THR A 92 15.71 -32.76 0.34
C THR A 92 15.80 -31.60 1.33
N ASP A 93 15.82 -31.94 2.62
CA ASP A 93 16.00 -30.99 3.71
C ASP A 93 17.41 -30.34 3.64
N CYS A 94 17.43 -29.02 3.55
CA CYS A 94 18.62 -28.20 3.63
C CYS A 94 18.71 -27.63 5.03
N THR A 95 19.55 -28.22 5.88
CA THR A 95 19.69 -27.80 7.30
C THR A 95 20.80 -26.78 7.52
N THR A 96 21.76 -26.69 6.60
CA THR A 96 22.90 -25.78 6.67
C THR A 96 23.30 -25.31 5.29
N MET A 97 23.73 -24.05 5.19
CA MET A 97 24.37 -23.52 3.98
C MET A 97 25.42 -22.48 4.36
N GLU A 98 26.24 -22.08 3.41
CA GLU A 98 27.14 -20.95 3.58
C GLU A 98 26.61 -19.73 2.83
N ILE A 99 26.57 -18.59 3.51
CA ILE A 99 26.13 -17.32 2.93
C ILE A 99 27.19 -16.23 3.10
N ASP A 100 27.15 -15.27 2.19
CA ASP A 100 27.76 -13.96 2.36
C ASP A 100 26.68 -12.89 2.07
N VAL A 101 26.63 -11.89 2.95
CA VAL A 101 25.60 -10.84 2.93
C VAL A 101 26.31 -9.50 2.85
N GLU A 102 26.15 -8.82 1.72
CA GLU A 102 26.72 -7.50 1.50
C GLU A 102 25.62 -6.46 1.33
N ILE A 103 25.81 -5.30 1.96
CA ILE A 103 24.96 -4.12 1.73
C ILE A 103 25.84 -3.04 1.15
N VAL A 104 25.53 -2.63 -0.07
CA VAL A 104 26.35 -1.73 -0.86
C VAL A 104 25.55 -0.51 -1.34
N PRO A 105 26.18 0.67 -1.48
CA PRO A 105 25.49 1.88 -1.91
C PRO A 105 25.18 1.91 -3.42
N LEU A 106 25.74 0.97 -4.19
CA LEU A 106 25.56 0.87 -5.64
C LEU A 106 25.26 -0.58 -6.02
N SER A 107 24.40 -0.76 -7.02
CA SER A 107 24.13 -2.07 -7.60
C SER A 107 25.40 -2.70 -8.18
N LEU A 108 25.58 -3.99 -7.96
CA LEU A 108 26.70 -4.77 -8.48
C LEU A 108 26.35 -5.46 -9.80
N THR A 109 27.32 -5.52 -10.70
CA THR A 109 27.21 -6.21 -12.00
C THR A 109 28.08 -7.46 -12.10
N SER A 110 28.94 -7.70 -11.12
CA SER A 110 29.81 -8.87 -11.03
C SER A 110 29.86 -9.38 -9.60
N ALA A 111 29.92 -10.70 -9.43
CA ALA A 111 30.10 -11.34 -8.14
C ALA A 111 31.51 -11.05 -7.59
N SER A 112 31.58 -10.55 -6.36
CA SER A 112 32.83 -10.37 -5.61
C SER A 112 32.56 -10.62 -4.12
N PRO A 113 32.07 -11.80 -3.74
CA PRO A 113 31.66 -12.08 -2.37
C PRO A 113 32.83 -11.94 -1.39
N GLY A 114 32.50 -11.47 -0.21
CA GLY A 114 33.35 -11.50 0.97
C GLY A 114 33.46 -12.89 1.61
N PRO A 115 33.87 -12.94 2.88
CA PRO A 115 33.98 -14.20 3.63
C PRO A 115 32.60 -14.84 3.86
N PHE A 116 32.44 -16.06 3.38
CA PHE A 116 31.26 -16.86 3.67
C PHE A 116 31.21 -17.32 5.13
N MET A 117 30.00 -17.38 5.67
CA MET A 117 29.71 -17.88 7.00
C MET A 117 28.71 -19.03 6.93
N PRO A 118 28.91 -20.14 7.67
CA PRO A 118 27.91 -21.19 7.77
C PRO A 118 26.72 -20.69 8.59
N VAL A 119 25.51 -20.97 8.10
CA VAL A 119 24.25 -20.66 8.77
C VAL A 119 23.37 -21.89 8.86
N THR A 120 22.58 -21.96 9.93
CA THR A 120 21.47 -22.91 10.02
C THR A 120 20.33 -22.44 9.14
N VAL A 121 19.80 -23.32 8.31
CA VAL A 121 18.61 -23.07 7.51
C VAL A 121 17.41 -23.60 8.31
N GLY A 122 16.51 -22.70 8.66
CA GLY A 122 15.26 -23.06 9.34
C GLY A 122 14.23 -23.59 8.35
N THR A 123 13.15 -24.20 8.86
CA THR A 123 11.98 -24.53 8.04
C THR A 123 10.93 -23.43 8.18
N ARG A 124 10.29 -23.07 7.07
CA ARG A 124 9.20 -22.10 7.03
C ARG A 124 8.04 -22.70 6.27
N VAL A 125 6.82 -22.26 6.62
CA VAL A 125 5.62 -22.67 5.92
C VAL A 125 4.99 -21.45 5.27
N TYR A 126 4.59 -21.59 4.02
CA TYR A 126 3.84 -20.59 3.28
C TYR A 126 2.51 -21.17 2.81
N ASN A 127 1.44 -20.61 3.33
CA ASN A 127 0.08 -20.98 2.97
C ASN A 127 -0.30 -20.27 1.66
N VAL A 128 -0.48 -21.06 0.61
CA VAL A 128 -1.01 -20.55 -0.66
C VAL A 128 -2.53 -20.70 -0.75
N SER A 129 -3.25 -20.99 0.34
CA SER A 129 -4.71 -21.02 0.33
C SER A 129 -5.35 -19.68 0.65
N GLY A 130 -6.38 -19.30 -0.12
CA GLY A 130 -7.32 -18.28 0.35
C GLY A 130 -8.02 -17.46 -0.72
N SER A 131 -9.07 -18.01 -1.32
CA SER A 131 -10.32 -17.30 -1.69
C SER A 131 -11.06 -18.06 -2.80
N GLY A 132 -12.37 -17.91 -2.83
CA GLY A 132 -13.21 -18.47 -3.86
C GLY A 132 -12.88 -17.83 -5.20
N THR A 133 -13.13 -18.59 -6.23
CA THR A 133 -12.97 -18.13 -7.59
C THR A 133 -14.28 -17.60 -8.13
N ASP A 134 -14.28 -16.68 -9.11
CA ASP A 134 -15.48 -16.39 -9.91
C ASP A 134 -16.05 -17.63 -10.63
N ASN A 135 -15.27 -18.72 -10.74
CA ASN A 135 -15.69 -20.05 -11.22
C ASN A 135 -16.17 -21.02 -10.13
N ASN A 136 -16.34 -20.58 -8.87
CA ASN A 136 -16.81 -21.37 -7.72
C ASN A 136 -16.09 -22.74 -7.53
N THR A 137 -14.83 -22.87 -7.97
CA THR A 137 -14.06 -24.08 -7.73
C THR A 137 -13.55 -24.08 -6.30
N THR A 138 -13.68 -25.22 -5.63
CA THR A 138 -13.06 -25.44 -4.32
C THR A 138 -11.55 -25.28 -4.47
N PRO A 139 -10.88 -24.45 -3.65
CA PRO A 139 -9.43 -24.30 -3.71
C PRO A 139 -8.74 -25.66 -3.56
N THR A 140 -7.78 -25.95 -4.44
CA THR A 140 -6.91 -27.12 -4.34
C THR A 140 -5.49 -26.67 -4.00
N ALA A 141 -4.74 -27.43 -3.20
CA ALA A 141 -3.33 -27.13 -3.00
C ALA A 141 -2.57 -27.28 -4.34
N PRO A 142 -1.57 -26.44 -4.60
CA PRO A 142 -0.63 -26.69 -5.68
C PRO A 142 0.13 -27.97 -5.35
N THR A 143 0.19 -28.89 -6.30
CA THR A 143 1.04 -30.09 -6.20
C THR A 143 2.51 -29.76 -6.45
N ASP A 144 2.78 -28.58 -6.99
CA ASP A 144 4.11 -28.08 -7.33
C ASP A 144 4.11 -26.55 -7.11
N PRO A 145 4.96 -26.01 -6.23
CA PRO A 145 5.10 -24.58 -6.01
C PRO A 145 5.79 -23.85 -7.19
N GLY A 146 6.16 -24.55 -8.25
CA GLY A 146 6.83 -23.98 -9.41
C GLY A 146 8.32 -23.69 -9.15
N THR A 147 8.94 -23.02 -10.11
CA THR A 147 10.37 -22.67 -10.05
C THR A 147 10.59 -21.46 -9.14
N PRO A 148 11.51 -21.54 -8.15
CA PRO A 148 11.89 -20.39 -7.34
C PRO A 148 12.46 -19.25 -8.20
N PRO A 149 12.43 -18.01 -7.70
CA PRO A 149 12.91 -16.87 -8.46
C PRO A 149 14.43 -16.96 -8.68
N ALA A 150 14.83 -16.72 -9.92
CA ALA A 150 16.23 -16.47 -10.25
C ALA A 150 16.67 -15.10 -9.69
N PRO A 151 17.96 -14.93 -9.36
CA PRO A 151 18.50 -13.63 -8.97
C PRO A 151 18.28 -12.59 -10.07
N ASP A 152 18.12 -11.33 -9.68
CA ASP A 152 17.91 -10.22 -10.62
C ASP A 152 19.12 -10.07 -11.54
N ASN A 153 19.01 -10.35 -12.83
CA ASN A 153 20.11 -10.15 -13.77
C ASN A 153 20.62 -8.71 -13.69
N ALA A 154 21.91 -8.54 -13.33
CA ALA A 154 22.62 -7.25 -13.36
C ALA A 154 22.19 -6.40 -14.57
N THR A 155 21.62 -5.22 -14.33
CA THR A 155 21.59 -4.22 -15.39
C THR A 155 22.99 -3.67 -15.57
N THR A 156 23.40 -3.47 -16.82
CA THR A 156 24.74 -2.95 -17.16
C THR A 156 24.98 -1.51 -16.69
N VAL A 157 23.97 -0.87 -16.09
CA VAL A 157 23.99 0.51 -15.63
C VAL A 157 23.75 0.52 -14.11
N PRO A 158 24.58 1.23 -13.33
CA PRO A 158 24.35 1.43 -11.90
C PRO A 158 22.97 2.05 -11.66
N MET A 159 22.22 1.52 -10.70
CA MET A 159 20.89 2.05 -10.36
C MET A 159 21.00 3.51 -9.91
N VAL A 160 20.23 4.40 -10.57
CA VAL A 160 19.96 5.75 -10.05
C VAL A 160 19.09 5.60 -8.80
N ALA A 161 19.29 6.44 -7.78
CA ALA A 161 18.58 6.39 -6.50
C ALA A 161 17.08 6.03 -6.68
N PRO A 162 16.70 4.76 -6.46
CA PRO A 162 15.37 4.29 -6.79
C PRO A 162 14.35 5.01 -5.91
N THR A 163 13.13 5.18 -6.42
CA THR A 163 12.04 5.59 -5.54
C THR A 163 11.63 4.38 -4.72
N LYS A 164 12.08 4.31 -3.46
CA LYS A 164 11.61 3.31 -2.48
C LYS A 164 10.72 3.99 -1.45
N ILE A 165 9.48 3.54 -1.37
CA ILE A 165 8.55 3.90 -0.29
C ILE A 165 8.25 2.61 0.47
N LEU A 166 8.38 2.66 1.80
CA LEU A 166 8.03 1.55 2.67
C LEU A 166 7.35 2.07 3.93
N ARG A 167 6.16 1.57 4.22
CA ARG A 167 5.40 1.86 5.43
C ARG A 167 5.71 0.78 6.46
N THR A 168 6.41 1.18 7.52
CA THR A 168 6.77 0.27 8.62
C THR A 168 5.72 0.21 9.72
N ASP A 169 4.73 1.11 9.68
CA ASP A 169 3.74 1.32 10.73
C ASP A 169 2.34 0.77 10.39
N VAL A 170 2.23 0.00 9.30
CA VAL A 170 1.02 -0.76 8.99
C VAL A 170 0.82 -1.82 10.08
N PRO A 171 -0.30 -1.80 10.79
CA PRO A 171 -0.49 -2.61 11.98
C PRO A 171 -0.61 -4.09 11.65
N ASP A 172 -0.22 -4.92 12.60
CA ASP A 172 -0.37 -6.36 12.52
C ASP A 172 -1.83 -6.76 12.78
N VAL A 173 -2.38 -7.59 11.89
CA VAL A 173 -3.68 -8.26 12.05
C VAL A 173 -3.44 -9.77 11.98
N GLU A 174 -4.01 -10.48 12.95
CA GLU A 174 -3.97 -11.95 12.98
C GLU A 174 -5.13 -12.48 12.12
N GLU A 175 -4.83 -13.41 11.23
CA GLU A 175 -5.83 -13.99 10.33
C GLU A 175 -6.12 -15.44 10.71
N GLY A 176 -7.40 -15.78 10.74
CA GLY A 176 -7.86 -17.17 10.70
C GLY A 176 -7.77 -17.76 9.28
N VAL A 177 -8.29 -18.99 9.16
CA VAL A 177 -8.33 -19.71 7.88
C VAL A 177 -9.14 -18.93 6.85
N ASN A 178 -8.54 -18.69 5.68
CA ASN A 178 -9.13 -17.95 4.56
C ASN A 178 -9.53 -16.50 4.91
N GLU A 179 -8.94 -15.90 5.95
CA GLU A 179 -9.22 -14.51 6.35
C GLU A 179 -8.29 -13.47 5.71
N CYS A 180 -7.56 -13.82 4.64
CA CYS A 180 -6.65 -12.91 3.94
C CYS A 180 -7.31 -11.62 3.44
N GLY A 181 -8.51 -11.72 2.87
CA GLY A 181 -9.30 -10.54 2.48
C GLY A 181 -9.69 -9.65 3.67
N PRO A 182 -10.43 -10.18 4.66
CA PRO A 182 -10.74 -9.45 5.90
C PRO A 182 -9.52 -8.86 6.61
N GLY A 183 -8.42 -9.62 6.69
CA GLY A 183 -7.18 -9.21 7.31
C GLY A 183 -6.52 -8.05 6.59
N ALA A 184 -6.36 -8.15 5.26
CA ALA A 184 -5.75 -7.10 4.44
C ALA A 184 -6.52 -5.77 4.56
N VAL A 185 -7.85 -5.81 4.44
CA VAL A 185 -8.71 -4.62 4.59
C VAL A 185 -8.64 -4.05 6.00
N THR A 186 -8.60 -4.91 7.02
CA THR A 186 -8.50 -4.45 8.41
C THR A 186 -7.17 -3.73 8.67
N ARG A 187 -6.05 -4.21 8.13
CA ARG A 187 -4.74 -3.52 8.25
C ARG A 187 -4.78 -2.14 7.64
N SER A 188 -5.32 -2.03 6.43
CA SER A 188 -5.43 -0.79 5.68
C SER A 188 -6.24 0.27 6.43
N ILE A 189 -7.46 -0.07 6.86
CA ILE A 189 -8.32 0.87 7.57
C ILE A 189 -7.73 1.27 8.93
N LEU A 190 -7.11 0.34 9.66
CA LEU A 190 -6.42 0.67 10.91
C LEU A 190 -5.20 1.58 10.66
N TRP A 191 -4.47 1.39 9.57
CA TRP A 191 -3.37 2.26 9.19
C TRP A 191 -3.85 3.68 8.88
N LEU A 192 -4.88 3.83 8.03
CA LEU A 192 -5.50 5.15 7.75
C LEU A 192 -5.94 5.86 9.03
N LYS A 193 -6.56 5.11 9.96
CA LYS A 193 -6.96 5.63 11.26
C LYS A 193 -5.76 6.07 12.09
N ASN A 194 -4.73 5.24 12.21
CA ASN A 194 -3.54 5.54 13.01
C ASN A 194 -2.77 6.75 12.46
N LYS A 195 -2.81 6.99 11.15
CA LYS A 195 -2.29 8.19 10.50
C LYS A 195 -3.17 9.44 10.72
N GLY A 196 -4.37 9.28 11.26
CA GLY A 196 -5.34 10.37 11.45
C GLY A 196 -6.01 10.82 10.14
N TYR A 197 -5.89 10.02 9.08
CA TYR A 197 -6.49 10.32 7.78
C TYR A 197 -8.00 10.12 7.79
N ILE A 198 -8.48 9.16 8.58
CA ILE A 198 -9.90 8.94 8.88
C ILE A 198 -10.16 9.09 10.38
N ASP A 199 -11.36 9.53 10.72
CA ASP A 199 -11.86 9.51 12.10
C ASP A 199 -12.93 8.45 12.23
N ALA A 200 -12.60 7.34 12.87
CA ALA A 200 -13.46 6.15 12.90
C ALA A 200 -13.31 5.39 14.23
N PRO A 201 -14.41 5.09 14.94
CA PRO A 201 -14.41 4.26 16.15
C PRO A 201 -14.30 2.76 15.81
N VAL A 202 -13.36 2.41 14.94
CA VAL A 202 -13.17 1.03 14.46
C VAL A 202 -12.20 0.25 15.33
N THR A 203 -12.43 -1.05 15.43
CA THR A 203 -11.60 -2.05 16.11
C THR A 203 -11.24 -3.16 15.13
N THR A 204 -10.15 -3.89 15.36
CA THR A 204 -9.75 -5.04 14.52
C THR A 204 -10.89 -6.05 14.38
N SER A 205 -11.53 -6.44 15.48
CA SER A 205 -12.64 -7.41 15.46
C SER A 205 -13.90 -6.87 14.77
N GLY A 206 -14.18 -5.57 14.91
CA GLY A 206 -15.30 -4.92 14.24
C GLY A 206 -15.11 -4.94 12.72
N LEU A 207 -13.96 -4.46 12.25
CA LEU A 207 -13.63 -4.41 10.81
C LEU A 207 -13.65 -5.78 10.17
N MET A 208 -13.02 -6.79 10.80
CA MET A 208 -13.05 -8.16 10.28
C MET A 208 -14.48 -8.72 10.27
N GLY A 209 -15.28 -8.50 11.32
CA GLY A 209 -16.66 -8.97 11.40
C GLY A 209 -17.56 -8.33 10.34
N ASP A 210 -17.47 -7.02 10.16
CA ASP A 210 -18.26 -6.26 9.19
C ASP A 210 -17.91 -6.68 7.77
N PHE A 211 -16.61 -6.79 7.44
CA PHE A 211 -16.16 -7.25 6.12
C PHE A 211 -16.66 -8.66 5.82
N LYS A 212 -16.45 -9.61 6.74
CA LYS A 212 -16.85 -11.01 6.53
C LYS A 212 -18.36 -11.15 6.30
N THR A 213 -19.16 -10.38 7.04
CA THR A 213 -20.62 -10.40 6.93
C THR A 213 -21.09 -9.88 5.56
N SER A 214 -20.43 -8.85 5.04
CA SER A 214 -20.84 -8.16 3.81
C SER A 214 -20.21 -8.75 2.54
N SER A 215 -19.08 -9.44 2.66
CA SER A 215 -18.34 -10.03 1.54
C SER A 215 -18.71 -11.48 1.23
N SER A 216 -19.83 -11.99 1.76
CA SER A 216 -20.22 -13.40 1.66
C SER A 216 -19.10 -14.37 2.06
N TRP A 217 -18.21 -13.96 2.95
CA TRP A 217 -17.05 -14.76 3.35
C TRP A 217 -17.51 -16.02 4.07
N ASP A 218 -16.83 -17.14 3.80
CA ASP A 218 -16.96 -18.34 4.61
C ASP A 218 -15.59 -18.98 4.89
N ALA A 219 -15.50 -19.74 5.99
CA ALA A 219 -14.23 -20.32 6.43
C ALA A 219 -13.67 -21.39 5.47
N ALA A 220 -14.48 -21.97 4.59
CA ALA A 220 -14.05 -23.01 3.65
C ALA A 220 -13.50 -22.43 2.34
N LYS A 221 -14.03 -21.28 1.91
CA LYS A 221 -13.72 -20.68 0.61
C LYS A 221 -13.12 -19.28 0.71
N GLY A 222 -13.21 -18.57 1.82
CA GLY A 222 -12.88 -17.15 1.89
C GLY A 222 -13.93 -16.29 1.17
N VAL A 223 -13.48 -15.21 0.53
CA VAL A 223 -14.36 -14.33 -0.27
C VAL A 223 -14.63 -14.97 -1.65
N PRO A 224 -15.90 -15.17 -2.07
CA PRO A 224 -16.19 -15.96 -3.28
C PRO A 224 -15.86 -15.29 -4.62
N THR A 225 -16.10 -13.97 -4.73
CA THR A 225 -15.98 -13.21 -5.99
C THR A 225 -15.35 -11.85 -5.76
N TYR A 226 -14.84 -11.20 -6.81
CA TYR A 226 -14.34 -9.82 -6.69
C TYR A 226 -15.48 -8.84 -6.37
N ALA A 227 -16.69 -9.11 -6.86
CA ALA A 227 -17.87 -8.32 -6.50
C ALA A 227 -18.18 -8.41 -5.00
N ASP A 228 -18.06 -9.60 -4.41
CA ASP A 228 -18.25 -9.76 -2.97
C ASP A 228 -17.13 -9.10 -2.17
N PHE A 229 -15.88 -9.13 -2.67
CA PHE A 229 -14.80 -8.36 -2.07
C PHE A 229 -15.11 -6.85 -2.06
N LEU A 230 -15.53 -6.30 -3.19
CA LEU A 230 -15.88 -4.88 -3.31
C LEU A 230 -17.11 -4.51 -2.46
N LYS A 231 -18.12 -5.37 -2.37
CA LYS A 231 -19.24 -5.18 -1.41
C LYS A 231 -18.74 -5.12 0.02
N GLY A 232 -17.86 -6.06 0.39
CA GLY A 232 -17.21 -6.10 1.69
C GLY A 232 -16.49 -4.79 2.02
N LYS A 233 -15.74 -4.28 1.03
CA LYS A 233 -15.01 -3.03 1.13
C LYS A 233 -15.95 -1.84 1.35
N LEU A 234 -16.97 -1.69 0.52
CA LEU A 234 -17.93 -0.59 0.61
C LEU A 234 -18.71 -0.62 1.93
N ALA A 235 -19.10 -1.80 2.42
CA ALA A 235 -19.79 -1.91 3.70
C ALA A 235 -18.94 -1.44 4.89
N VAL A 236 -17.63 -1.72 4.87
CA VAL A 236 -16.67 -1.27 5.89
C VAL A 236 -16.39 0.22 5.81
N THR A 237 -16.42 0.79 4.60
CA THR A 237 -16.03 2.19 4.35
C THR A 237 -17.19 3.17 4.22
N LYS A 238 -18.45 2.72 4.26
CA LYS A 238 -19.65 3.53 4.00
C LYS A 238 -19.79 4.80 4.87
N ASP A 239 -19.37 4.71 6.13
CA ASP A 239 -19.45 5.80 7.10
C ASP A 239 -18.09 6.53 7.25
N LEU A 240 -17.09 6.15 6.44
CA LEU A 240 -15.77 6.74 6.42
C LEU A 240 -15.70 7.78 5.30
N ASP A 241 -15.01 8.89 5.55
CA ASP A 241 -14.81 9.94 4.55
C ASP A 241 -13.68 9.57 3.58
N VAL A 242 -13.88 8.48 2.84
CA VAL A 242 -12.90 7.91 1.90
C VAL A 242 -13.51 7.71 0.51
N ASN A 243 -12.64 7.62 -0.49
CA ASN A 243 -12.97 7.12 -1.82
C ASN A 243 -12.42 5.71 -1.98
N ASN A 244 -13.25 4.78 -2.41
CA ASN A 244 -12.80 3.44 -2.79
C ASN A 244 -12.48 3.45 -4.28
N LYS A 245 -11.33 2.91 -4.67
CA LYS A 245 -10.89 2.78 -6.05
C LYS A 245 -10.47 1.35 -6.33
N PHE A 246 -10.63 0.90 -7.57
CA PHE A 246 -10.14 -0.41 -7.95
C PHE A 246 -9.66 -0.47 -9.40
N MET A 247 -8.77 -1.42 -9.66
CA MET A 247 -8.48 -1.96 -10.98
C MET A 247 -8.71 -3.46 -10.95
N VAL A 248 -9.33 -4.02 -11.97
CA VAL A 248 -9.67 -5.45 -11.99
C VAL A 248 -9.43 -6.07 -13.36
N ARG A 249 -8.93 -7.30 -13.36
CA ARG A 249 -9.01 -8.20 -14.50
C ARG A 249 -10.45 -8.63 -14.66
N ARG A 250 -11.21 -7.86 -15.45
CA ARG A 250 -12.68 -7.91 -15.47
C ARG A 250 -13.25 -9.33 -15.62
N PRO A 251 -13.88 -9.85 -14.56
CA PRO A 251 -14.74 -11.03 -14.65
C PRO A 251 -16.17 -10.62 -15.03
N SER A 252 -17.07 -11.60 -15.13
CA SER A 252 -18.51 -11.32 -15.24
C SER A 252 -19.12 -10.74 -13.97
N SER A 253 -18.51 -10.97 -12.80
CA SER A 253 -19.00 -10.49 -11.50
C SER A 253 -18.81 -8.97 -11.31
N VAL A 254 -17.83 -8.37 -12.00
CA VAL A 254 -17.54 -6.92 -11.95
C VAL A 254 -17.55 -6.36 -13.38
N PRO A 255 -18.73 -5.91 -13.87
CA PRO A 255 -18.85 -5.28 -15.18
C PRO A 255 -18.01 -4.00 -15.31
N ALA A 256 -17.88 -3.52 -16.55
CA ALA A 256 -17.21 -2.26 -16.83
C ALA A 256 -17.90 -1.05 -16.17
N GLY A 257 -17.13 -0.17 -15.55
CA GLY A 257 -17.60 1.04 -14.89
C GLY A 257 -17.58 0.92 -13.36
N ASP A 258 -17.89 2.03 -12.70
CA ASP A 258 -17.94 2.11 -11.24
C ASP A 258 -18.80 0.98 -10.64
N PHE A 259 -18.33 0.44 -9.51
CA PHE A 259 -19.04 -0.60 -8.77
C PHE A 259 -19.87 0.05 -7.65
N GLU A 260 -21.19 -0.07 -7.74
CA GLU A 260 -22.13 0.59 -6.82
C GLU A 260 -22.96 -0.42 -6.03
N THR A 261 -23.20 -0.09 -4.75
CA THR A 261 -24.09 -0.82 -3.85
C THR A 261 -24.90 0.19 -3.02
N SER A 262 -25.78 -0.28 -2.13
CA SER A 262 -26.44 0.61 -1.16
C SER A 262 -25.46 1.23 -0.14
N ASP A 263 -24.28 0.64 0.04
CA ASP A 263 -23.27 1.10 1.00
C ASP A 263 -22.28 2.09 0.37
N GLY A 264 -22.33 2.31 -0.95
CA GLY A 264 -21.50 3.31 -1.61
C GLY A 264 -21.03 2.91 -2.99
N LYS A 265 -19.92 3.53 -3.42
CA LYS A 265 -19.36 3.40 -4.76
C LYS A 265 -17.85 3.22 -4.72
N ALA A 266 -17.35 2.28 -5.51
CA ALA A 266 -15.93 2.14 -5.83
C ALA A 266 -15.69 2.57 -7.28
N LEU A 267 -14.66 3.39 -7.50
CA LEU A 267 -14.34 3.97 -8.81
C LEU A 267 -13.49 3.00 -9.64
N ASP A 268 -13.95 2.68 -10.86
CA ASP A 268 -13.24 1.80 -11.80
C ASP A 268 -12.11 2.57 -12.49
N ASN A 269 -10.86 2.19 -12.21
CA ASN A 269 -9.67 2.80 -12.78
C ASN A 269 -9.06 2.01 -13.94
N GLY A 270 -9.77 0.98 -14.44
CA GLY A 270 -9.45 0.31 -15.68
C GLY A 270 -9.34 -1.21 -15.58
N ASN A 271 -8.99 -1.78 -16.72
CA ASN A 271 -8.78 -3.21 -16.89
C ASN A 271 -7.35 -3.60 -16.55
N ASP A 272 -7.21 -4.77 -15.92
CA ASP A 272 -5.93 -5.38 -15.51
C ASP A 272 -5.13 -4.48 -14.55
N PRO A 273 -4.86 -4.93 -13.32
CA PRO A 273 -4.03 -4.17 -12.39
C PRO A 273 -2.65 -3.81 -12.97
N THR A 274 -2.13 -2.63 -12.60
CA THR A 274 -0.81 -2.16 -13.06
C THR A 274 0.05 -1.71 -11.89
N PHE A 275 1.37 -1.79 -12.07
CA PHE A 275 2.32 -1.24 -11.11
C PHE A 275 2.16 0.28 -10.95
N GLU A 276 1.86 1.00 -12.04
CA GLU A 276 1.72 2.45 -12.02
C GLU A 276 0.54 2.91 -11.14
N PHE A 277 -0.56 2.16 -11.17
CA PHE A 277 -1.67 2.40 -10.25
C PHE A 277 -1.21 2.20 -8.80
N ILE A 278 -0.70 1.02 -8.45
CA ILE A 278 -0.22 0.73 -7.08
C ILE A 278 0.79 1.79 -6.60
N LYS A 279 1.74 2.18 -7.45
CA LYS A 279 2.74 3.21 -7.14
C LYS A 279 2.11 4.58 -6.90
N LYS A 280 1.12 4.99 -7.72
CA LYS A 280 0.40 6.25 -7.55
C LYS A 280 -0.28 6.28 -6.17
N GLU A 281 -1.04 5.25 -5.86
CA GLU A 281 -1.82 5.15 -4.62
C GLU A 281 -0.90 5.14 -3.39
N ILE A 282 0.19 4.36 -3.43
CA ILE A 282 1.17 4.33 -2.34
C ILE A 282 1.84 5.70 -2.13
N LYS A 283 2.17 6.43 -3.22
CA LYS A 283 2.73 7.79 -3.17
C LYS A 283 1.75 8.83 -2.60
N ALA A 284 0.46 8.65 -2.85
CA ALA A 284 -0.61 9.51 -2.35
C ALA A 284 -0.96 9.27 -0.86
N ASN A 285 -0.20 8.41 -0.16
CA ASN A 285 -0.49 7.97 1.20
C ASN A 285 -1.84 7.23 1.35
N GLU A 286 -2.24 6.53 0.30
CA GLU A 286 -3.46 5.71 0.27
C GLU A 286 -3.10 4.25 0.55
N ASP A 287 -3.96 3.51 1.25
CA ASP A 287 -3.76 2.07 1.43
C ASP A 287 -4.03 1.31 0.12
N VAL A 288 -3.48 0.10 0.02
CA VAL A 288 -3.65 -0.73 -1.17
C VAL A 288 -3.75 -2.18 -0.76
N GLU A 289 -4.80 -2.88 -1.20
CA GLU A 289 -4.84 -4.34 -1.22
C GLU A 289 -4.63 -4.88 -2.62
N ILE A 290 -3.91 -6.01 -2.69
CA ILE A 290 -3.67 -6.73 -3.92
C ILE A 290 -4.23 -8.15 -3.81
N TYR A 291 -5.01 -8.54 -4.82
CA TYR A 291 -5.57 -9.86 -4.98
C TYR A 291 -4.78 -10.61 -6.04
N VAL A 292 -4.22 -11.76 -5.66
CA VAL A 292 -3.44 -12.63 -6.53
C VAL A 292 -4.21 -13.92 -6.76
N GLY A 293 -4.27 -14.37 -8.01
CA GLY A 293 -4.80 -15.67 -8.40
C GLY A 293 -3.69 -16.61 -8.83
N TRP A 294 -3.73 -17.87 -8.35
CA TRP A 294 -2.80 -18.91 -8.77
C TRP A 294 -3.39 -19.79 -9.85
N LEU A 295 -2.54 -20.15 -10.82
CA LEU A 295 -2.90 -20.76 -12.09
C LEU A 295 -2.22 -22.11 -12.24
N ASP A 296 -2.96 -23.09 -12.73
CA ASP A 296 -2.39 -24.38 -13.10
C ASP A 296 -1.60 -24.29 -14.41
N ALA A 297 -1.04 -25.42 -14.86
CA ALA A 297 -0.28 -25.47 -16.12
C ALA A 297 -1.13 -25.14 -17.37
N ALA A 298 -2.47 -25.20 -17.27
CA ALA A 298 -3.40 -24.81 -18.33
C ALA A 298 -3.84 -23.33 -18.23
N GLY A 299 -3.33 -22.58 -17.24
CA GLY A 299 -3.71 -21.19 -16.98
C GLY A 299 -5.05 -21.03 -16.25
N VAL A 300 -5.63 -22.12 -15.76
CA VAL A 300 -6.90 -22.11 -15.02
C VAL A 300 -6.63 -21.73 -13.57
N ARG A 301 -7.42 -20.79 -13.05
CA ARG A 301 -7.33 -20.36 -11.65
C ARG A 301 -7.79 -21.49 -10.73
N PHE A 302 -6.95 -21.88 -9.78
CA PHE A 302 -7.27 -22.90 -8.79
C PHE A 302 -7.28 -22.38 -7.34
N ASN A 303 -6.75 -21.18 -7.10
CA ASN A 303 -6.67 -20.57 -5.77
C ASN A 303 -6.45 -19.06 -5.88
N GLY A 304 -6.48 -18.33 -4.75
CA GLY A 304 -6.05 -16.94 -4.70
C GLY A 304 -5.64 -16.52 -3.29
N HIS A 305 -5.23 -15.27 -3.15
CA HIS A 305 -4.82 -14.67 -1.88
C HIS A 305 -4.90 -13.14 -1.93
N VAL A 306 -5.10 -12.51 -0.78
CA VAL A 306 -5.18 -11.06 -0.66
C VAL A 306 -4.12 -10.59 0.33
N MET A 307 -3.34 -9.58 -0.05
CA MET A 307 -2.28 -9.01 0.77
C MET A 307 -2.40 -7.49 0.81
N THR A 308 -1.87 -6.86 1.86
CA THR A 308 -1.74 -5.39 1.92
C THR A 308 -0.42 -4.99 1.29
N VAL A 309 -0.42 -4.07 0.32
CA VAL A 309 0.81 -3.48 -0.21
C VAL A 309 1.25 -2.36 0.74
N VAL A 310 2.47 -2.50 1.27
CA VAL A 310 3.05 -1.56 2.24
C VAL A 310 4.25 -0.80 1.67
N GLY A 311 4.68 -1.12 0.45
CA GLY A 311 5.77 -0.40 -0.17
C GLY A 311 5.88 -0.64 -1.67
N VAL A 312 6.63 0.24 -2.33
CA VAL A 312 6.97 0.16 -3.76
C VAL A 312 8.43 0.54 -3.98
N THR A 313 9.09 -0.15 -4.89
CA THR A 313 10.39 0.23 -5.48
C THR A 313 10.20 0.44 -6.96
N ASP A 314 10.56 1.62 -7.46
CA ASP A 314 10.60 1.92 -8.89
C ASP A 314 12.00 2.43 -9.24
N ASP A 315 12.75 1.61 -9.99
CA ASP A 315 14.01 2.02 -10.58
C ASP A 315 13.89 2.14 -12.10
N PRO A 316 13.92 3.36 -12.66
CA PRO A 316 13.85 3.56 -14.11
C PRO A 316 15.09 3.02 -14.85
N THR A 317 16.20 2.81 -14.16
CA THR A 317 17.49 2.39 -14.74
C THR A 317 17.52 0.88 -14.97
N SER A 318 17.31 0.12 -13.90
CA SER A 318 17.24 -1.33 -13.98
C SER A 318 15.89 -1.83 -14.51
N LYS A 319 14.88 -0.96 -14.55
CA LYS A 319 13.47 -1.29 -14.81
C LYS A 319 12.87 -2.23 -13.76
N ILE A 320 13.50 -2.33 -12.59
CA ILE A 320 12.95 -3.08 -11.47
C ILE A 320 11.71 -2.34 -10.96
N LYS A 321 10.60 -3.08 -10.96
CA LYS A 321 9.34 -2.72 -10.32
C LYS A 321 9.09 -3.74 -9.23
N GLU A 322 9.05 -3.30 -7.98
CA GLU A 322 8.88 -4.17 -6.83
C GLU A 322 7.76 -3.62 -5.96
N ILE A 323 6.93 -4.52 -5.42
CA ILE A 323 6.04 -4.19 -4.31
C ILE A 323 6.53 -4.88 -3.05
N THR A 324 6.35 -4.24 -1.91
CA THR A 324 6.50 -4.90 -0.61
C THR A 324 5.10 -5.14 -0.06
N VAL A 325 4.75 -6.40 0.18
CA VAL A 325 3.45 -6.83 0.73
C VAL A 325 3.60 -7.22 2.19
N GLN A 326 2.58 -6.96 3.00
CA GLN A 326 2.45 -7.46 4.36
C GLN A 326 1.39 -8.56 4.37
N ASP A 327 1.79 -9.74 4.87
CA ASP A 327 1.01 -10.96 4.74
C ASP A 327 1.08 -11.85 6.01
N ASP A 328 -0.02 -12.54 6.32
CA ASP A 328 -0.06 -13.61 7.32
C ASP A 328 0.15 -14.97 6.64
N ARG A 329 1.44 -15.31 6.47
CA ARG A 329 1.89 -16.47 5.68
C ARG A 329 1.41 -17.83 6.18
N ASP A 330 1.02 -17.96 7.45
CA ASP A 330 0.67 -19.23 8.11
C ASP A 330 -0.63 -18.97 8.86
N GLN A 331 -1.64 -18.53 8.10
CA GLN A 331 -3.01 -18.30 8.57
C GLN A 331 -3.37 -19.28 9.70
N ASN A 332 -3.95 -18.76 10.80
CA ASN A 332 -4.24 -19.48 12.04
C ASN A 332 -3.00 -19.78 12.94
N SER A 333 -1.91 -19.02 12.78
CA SER A 333 -0.70 -19.11 13.61
C SER A 333 -0.36 -17.77 14.28
N PRO A 334 -0.44 -17.66 15.61
CA PRO A 334 -0.16 -16.41 16.30
C PRO A 334 1.30 -15.95 16.20
N ASN A 335 2.21 -16.82 15.72
CA ASN A 335 3.65 -16.59 15.64
C ASN A 335 4.14 -16.26 14.22
N ALA A 336 3.28 -16.29 13.21
CA ALA A 336 3.64 -16.05 11.82
C ALA A 336 3.17 -14.69 11.28
N LYS A 337 2.72 -13.83 12.19
CA LYS A 337 2.06 -12.57 11.91
C LYS A 337 2.91 -11.68 11.00
N ASN A 338 2.29 -11.26 9.89
CA ASN A 338 2.55 -10.01 9.19
C ASN A 338 3.98 -9.80 8.69
N GLN A 339 4.47 -10.78 7.95
CA GLN A 339 5.76 -10.65 7.30
C GLN A 339 5.67 -9.69 6.13
N ARG A 340 6.66 -8.79 6.04
CA ARG A 340 6.83 -7.95 4.87
C ARG A 340 7.71 -8.68 3.88
N ARG A 341 7.19 -8.94 2.67
CA ARG A 341 7.93 -9.57 1.58
C ARG A 341 8.05 -8.64 0.40
N SER A 342 9.26 -8.48 -0.11
CA SER A 342 9.49 -7.83 -1.39
C SER A 342 9.32 -8.83 -2.53
N THR A 343 8.54 -8.46 -3.55
CA THR A 343 8.34 -9.24 -4.77
C THR A 343 8.34 -8.34 -5.99
N ARG A 344 9.01 -8.78 -7.05
CA ARG A 344 8.91 -8.15 -8.37
C ARG A 344 7.47 -8.14 -8.87
N TYR A 345 7.11 -7.05 -9.52
CA TYR A 345 5.84 -6.86 -10.20
C TYR A 345 6.09 -6.80 -11.70
N THR A 346 5.47 -7.73 -12.43
CA THR A 346 5.53 -7.75 -13.89
C THR A 346 4.21 -7.22 -14.45
N ASP A 347 4.27 -6.06 -15.10
CA ASP A 347 3.15 -5.58 -15.93
C ASP A 347 3.00 -6.48 -17.17
N GLY A 348 1.78 -6.68 -17.64
CA GLY A 348 1.51 -7.48 -18.83
C GLY A 348 0.07 -7.95 -18.89
N SER A 349 -0.22 -8.86 -19.82
CA SER A 349 -1.51 -9.57 -19.84
C SER A 349 -1.26 -11.08 -19.78
N PRO A 350 -1.31 -11.69 -18.57
CA PRO A 350 -1.72 -11.09 -17.30
C PRO A 350 -0.56 -10.41 -16.52
N PRO A 351 -0.85 -9.41 -15.67
CA PRO A 351 0.13 -8.90 -14.70
C PRO A 351 0.37 -9.96 -13.62
N GLY A 352 1.56 -10.00 -13.04
CA GLY A 352 1.95 -11.06 -12.09
C GLY A 352 3.04 -10.63 -11.11
N LEU A 353 3.36 -11.53 -10.18
CA LEU A 353 4.40 -11.37 -9.18
C LEU A 353 5.46 -12.46 -9.40
N ASP A 354 6.70 -12.09 -9.75
CA ASP A 354 7.70 -13.08 -10.18
C ASP A 354 8.32 -13.85 -9.01
N ASP A 355 8.29 -13.27 -7.81
CA ASP A 355 8.96 -13.82 -6.63
C ASP A 355 7.96 -14.46 -5.67
N ILE A 356 6.86 -15.01 -6.19
CA ILE A 356 5.93 -15.84 -5.41
C ILE A 356 5.69 -17.17 -6.12
N PRO A 357 5.31 -18.23 -5.38
CA PRO A 357 5.15 -19.57 -5.93
C PRO A 357 4.08 -19.65 -7.00
N THR A 358 4.30 -20.61 -7.90
CA THR A 358 3.44 -21.04 -9.00
C THR A 358 3.16 -19.95 -10.03
N SER A 359 2.63 -20.36 -11.18
CA SER A 359 2.08 -19.40 -12.14
C SER A 359 0.99 -18.59 -11.44
N ASN A 360 1.13 -17.28 -11.43
CA ASN A 360 0.21 -16.40 -10.73
C ASN A 360 -0.13 -15.20 -11.60
N ARG A 361 -1.17 -14.48 -11.19
CA ARG A 361 -1.51 -13.18 -11.75
C ARG A 361 -2.16 -12.28 -10.72
N VAL A 362 -1.98 -10.98 -10.89
CA VAL A 362 -2.69 -9.96 -10.13
C VAL A 362 -4.06 -9.74 -10.77
N GLU A 363 -5.13 -9.94 -10.00
CA GLU A 363 -6.50 -9.97 -10.53
C GLU A 363 -7.32 -8.77 -10.11
N LEU A 364 -7.09 -8.24 -8.91
CA LEU A 364 -7.78 -7.07 -8.38
C LEU A 364 -6.77 -6.27 -7.55
N VAL A 365 -6.80 -4.95 -7.67
CA VAL A 365 -6.18 -4.02 -6.74
C VAL A 365 -7.26 -3.08 -6.24
N VAL A 366 -7.35 -2.91 -4.93
CA VAL A 366 -8.27 -1.98 -4.26
C VAL A 366 -7.45 -0.98 -3.45
N SER A 367 -7.94 0.25 -3.35
CA SER A 367 -7.28 1.34 -2.63
C SER A 367 -8.32 2.26 -2.01
N GLU A 368 -8.03 2.81 -0.82
CA GLU A 368 -8.77 3.92 -0.26
C GLU A 368 -7.96 5.19 -0.07
N SER A 369 -8.55 6.28 -0.55
CA SER A 369 -8.07 7.64 -0.33
C SER A 369 -8.93 8.29 0.74
N ALA A 370 -8.31 8.79 1.80
CA ALA A 370 -8.99 9.77 2.64
C ALA A 370 -9.37 10.98 1.79
N ARG A 371 -10.62 11.40 1.85
CA ARG A 371 -11.05 12.56 1.08
C ARG A 371 -10.34 13.82 1.57
N PRO A 372 -10.10 14.78 0.67
CA PRO A 372 -9.64 16.10 1.08
C PRO A 372 -10.67 16.72 2.03
N ARG A 373 -10.20 17.47 3.02
CA ARG A 373 -11.04 18.18 3.98
C ARG A 373 -10.41 19.48 4.41
N VAL A 374 -11.24 20.44 4.79
CA VAL A 374 -10.76 21.68 5.41
C VAL A 374 -10.36 21.37 6.86
N THR A 375 -9.16 21.76 7.25
CA THR A 375 -8.59 21.46 8.58
C THR A 375 -8.58 22.68 9.47
N THR A 376 -8.04 23.79 8.97
CA THR A 376 -7.93 25.05 9.72
C THR A 376 -8.08 26.24 8.77
N GLY A 377 -8.14 27.43 9.35
CA GLY A 377 -8.00 28.66 8.59
C GLY A 377 -7.84 29.86 9.50
N SER A 378 -7.61 31.02 8.89
CA SER A 378 -7.47 32.28 9.61
C SER A 378 -7.93 33.44 8.76
N VAL A 379 -8.45 34.46 9.41
CA VAL A 379 -8.72 35.75 8.78
C VAL A 379 -7.44 36.57 8.83
N SER A 380 -6.86 36.89 7.67
CA SER A 380 -5.61 37.67 7.59
C SER A 380 -5.87 39.17 7.48
N THR A 381 -6.98 39.57 6.85
CA THR A 381 -7.50 40.94 6.81
C THR A 381 -9.03 40.91 6.82
N ASN A 382 -9.69 42.07 6.87
CA ASN A 382 -11.15 42.16 6.77
C ASN A 382 -11.73 41.71 5.41
N GLN A 383 -10.88 41.30 4.45
CA GLN A 383 -11.22 40.90 3.09
C GLN A 383 -10.44 39.66 2.63
N THR A 384 -9.71 39.00 3.52
CA THR A 384 -8.91 37.82 3.15
C THR A 384 -8.98 36.74 4.21
N ILE A 385 -9.22 35.51 3.75
CA ILE A 385 -9.23 34.31 4.57
C ILE A 385 -8.21 33.34 3.98
N VAL A 386 -7.39 32.74 4.83
CA VAL A 386 -6.55 31.60 4.46
C VAL A 386 -7.22 30.34 4.96
N VAL A 387 -7.42 29.37 4.09
CA VAL A 387 -7.91 28.03 4.42
C VAL A 387 -6.79 27.00 4.23
N GLN A 388 -6.78 25.98 5.07
CA GLN A 388 -5.83 24.88 5.00
C GLN A 388 -6.53 23.53 4.87
N PHE A 389 -6.06 22.67 3.98
CA PHE A 389 -6.58 21.33 3.75
C PHE A 389 -5.70 20.24 4.38
N ASN A 390 -6.18 19.01 4.52
CA ASN A 390 -5.36 17.87 5.01
C ASN A 390 -4.37 17.34 3.97
N SER A 391 -4.56 17.65 2.69
CA SER A 391 -3.71 17.22 1.58
C SER A 391 -3.46 18.37 0.60
N GLY A 392 -2.53 18.16 -0.34
CA GLY A 392 -2.34 19.09 -1.45
C GLY A 392 -3.56 19.07 -2.37
N MET A 393 -4.13 20.25 -2.64
CA MET A 393 -5.30 20.35 -3.50
C MET A 393 -4.91 20.46 -4.99
N GLY A 394 -5.81 20.06 -5.88
CA GLY A 394 -5.60 20.01 -7.33
C GLY A 394 -6.69 20.73 -8.11
N GLY A 395 -7.51 19.95 -8.84
CA GLY A 395 -8.57 20.49 -9.70
C GLY A 395 -9.58 21.35 -8.93
N GLY A 396 -10.02 22.47 -9.53
CA GLY A 396 -11.12 23.29 -9.02
C GLY A 396 -10.84 24.14 -7.76
N VAL A 397 -9.78 23.87 -7.00
CA VAL A 397 -9.48 24.64 -5.76
C VAL A 397 -9.13 26.10 -6.00
N LEU A 398 -8.73 26.47 -7.23
CA LEU A 398 -8.46 27.86 -7.60
C LEU A 398 -9.68 28.58 -8.20
N ASP A 399 -10.79 27.86 -8.41
CA ASP A 399 -12.04 28.44 -8.87
C ASP A 399 -12.79 29.04 -7.67
N PRO A 400 -13.00 30.38 -7.63
CA PRO A 400 -13.70 31.01 -6.52
C PRO A 400 -15.12 30.49 -6.32
N THR A 401 -15.78 30.00 -7.37
CA THR A 401 -17.15 29.46 -7.27
C THR A 401 -17.25 28.18 -6.43
N ASN A 402 -16.11 27.53 -6.16
CA ASN A 402 -16.05 26.40 -5.23
C ASN A 402 -15.98 26.81 -3.75
N PHE A 403 -16.06 28.11 -3.42
CA PHE A 403 -16.02 28.59 -2.05
C PHE A 403 -17.27 29.42 -1.71
N GLY A 404 -17.92 29.04 -0.61
CA GLY A 404 -19.01 29.75 0.02
C GLY A 404 -18.56 30.40 1.33
N LEU A 405 -19.03 31.62 1.60
CA LEU A 405 -18.83 32.37 2.83
C LEU A 405 -20.19 32.68 3.45
N SER A 406 -20.33 32.38 4.74
CA SER A 406 -21.53 32.69 5.52
C SER A 406 -21.18 32.97 6.99
N GLY A 407 -22.19 33.09 7.85
CA GLY A 407 -22.03 33.36 9.27
C GLY A 407 -22.23 34.83 9.64
N SER A 408 -22.34 35.12 10.95
CA SER A 408 -22.59 36.48 11.47
C SER A 408 -21.43 37.44 11.20
N GLY A 409 -20.22 36.90 11.02
CA GLY A 409 -19.00 37.63 10.68
C GLY A 409 -18.88 38.00 9.20
N GLN A 410 -19.68 37.42 8.30
CA GLN A 410 -19.60 37.71 6.85
C GLN A 410 -19.71 39.21 6.56
N GLY A 411 -20.57 39.92 7.32
CA GLY A 411 -20.79 41.34 7.16
C GLY A 411 -21.35 41.68 5.78
N THR A 412 -20.62 42.49 5.01
CA THR A 412 -21.02 42.92 3.65
C THR A 412 -20.23 42.24 2.54
N LEU A 413 -19.38 41.26 2.88
CA LEU A 413 -18.69 40.45 1.88
C LEU A 413 -19.68 39.63 1.06
N ASN A 414 -19.39 39.46 -0.23
CA ASN A 414 -20.11 38.51 -1.07
C ASN A 414 -19.95 37.09 -0.52
N GLY A 415 -20.96 36.23 -0.70
CA GLY A 415 -20.90 34.82 -0.32
C GLY A 415 -19.85 34.02 -1.10
N THR A 416 -19.30 34.55 -2.18
CA THR A 416 -18.23 33.92 -2.98
C THR A 416 -17.05 34.88 -3.05
N PRO A 417 -15.78 34.41 -2.88
CA PRO A 417 -14.61 35.26 -3.06
C PRO A 417 -14.47 35.70 -4.52
N ASP A 418 -13.74 36.79 -4.74
CA ASP A 418 -13.43 37.27 -6.10
C ASP A 418 -12.25 36.50 -6.71
N SER A 419 -11.34 35.99 -5.86
CA SER A 419 -10.19 35.20 -6.29
C SER A 419 -9.72 34.23 -5.21
N VAL A 420 -9.13 33.12 -5.66
CA VAL A 420 -8.42 32.15 -4.81
C VAL A 420 -6.97 32.06 -5.28
N THR A 421 -6.02 32.10 -4.36
CA THR A 421 -4.58 32.01 -4.66
C THR A 421 -3.94 30.88 -3.86
N ASP A 422 -3.17 30.03 -4.53
CA ASP A 422 -2.33 29.01 -3.90
C ASP A 422 -1.17 29.67 -3.16
N LEU A 423 -1.06 29.40 -1.85
CA LEU A 423 0.05 29.86 -1.02
C LEU A 423 1.16 28.81 -0.89
N GLY A 424 1.00 27.65 -1.51
CA GLY A 424 1.88 26.50 -1.46
C GLY A 424 1.44 25.46 -0.42
N GLY A 425 1.85 24.21 -0.66
CA GLY A 425 1.51 23.07 0.18
C GLY A 425 0.02 22.76 0.13
N ASN A 426 -0.70 23.08 1.20
CA ASN A 426 -2.12 22.82 1.39
C ASN A 426 -2.91 24.06 1.80
N GLN A 427 -2.40 25.28 1.51
CA GLN A 427 -2.98 26.55 1.94
C GLN A 427 -3.43 27.42 0.77
N PHE A 428 -4.62 28.00 0.90
CA PHE A 428 -5.24 28.81 -0.14
C PHE A 428 -5.80 30.11 0.44
N GLN A 429 -5.51 31.23 -0.22
CA GLN A 429 -6.04 32.53 0.16
C GLN A 429 -7.29 32.86 -0.66
N LEU A 430 -8.41 33.04 0.03
CA LEU A 430 -9.66 33.57 -0.49
C LEU A 430 -9.64 35.09 -0.33
N THR A 431 -9.89 35.84 -1.40
CA THR A 431 -9.83 37.31 -1.41
C THR A 431 -11.11 37.92 -1.95
N TRP A 432 -11.60 38.96 -1.26
CA TRP A 432 -12.70 39.81 -1.69
C TRP A 432 -12.18 41.22 -1.99
N THR A 433 -12.70 41.84 -3.04
CA THR A 433 -12.35 43.20 -3.47
C THR A 433 -13.33 44.25 -2.95
N THR A 434 -14.52 43.82 -2.52
CA THR A 434 -15.58 44.67 -2.00
C THR A 434 -16.20 44.09 -0.73
N GLY A 435 -16.79 44.98 0.07
CA GLY A 435 -17.38 44.63 1.37
C GLY A 435 -16.35 44.55 2.49
N SER A 436 -16.82 44.18 3.68
CA SER A 436 -16.02 44.00 4.89
C SER A 436 -16.67 43.03 5.86
N MET A 437 -15.87 42.23 6.55
CA MET A 437 -16.34 41.38 7.65
C MET A 437 -16.94 42.21 8.79
N ALA A 438 -17.90 41.62 9.51
CA ALA A 438 -18.47 42.17 10.73
C ALA A 438 -17.60 41.80 11.95
N PHE A 439 -17.23 42.79 12.75
CA PHE A 439 -16.30 42.61 13.86
C PHE A 439 -16.83 41.62 14.91
N GLY A 440 -16.00 40.62 15.26
CA GLY A 440 -16.31 39.65 16.31
C GLY A 440 -17.41 38.65 15.95
N GLY A 441 -17.88 38.63 14.70
CA GLY A 441 -18.80 37.62 14.21
C GLY A 441 -18.10 36.36 13.72
N ASP A 442 -18.84 35.26 13.65
CA ASP A 442 -18.35 33.96 13.20
C ASP A 442 -18.29 33.92 11.67
N ILE A 443 -17.17 33.44 11.14
CA ILE A 443 -16.98 33.23 9.71
C ILE A 443 -17.13 31.75 9.41
N VAL A 444 -18.00 31.39 8.47
CA VAL A 444 -18.16 30.01 7.99
C VAL A 444 -17.73 29.95 6.54
N VAL A 445 -16.75 29.12 6.22
CA VAL A 445 -16.30 28.82 4.86
C VAL A 445 -16.75 27.42 4.50
N GLU A 446 -17.44 27.28 3.37
CA GLU A 446 -17.84 26.00 2.79
C GLU A 446 -17.12 25.80 1.45
N VAL A 447 -16.61 24.60 1.21
CA VAL A 447 -15.93 24.24 -0.03
C VAL A 447 -16.76 23.24 -0.82
N GLN A 448 -17.03 23.53 -2.09
CA GLN A 448 -17.94 22.75 -2.92
C GLN A 448 -17.25 21.51 -3.51
N PRO A 449 -18.01 20.46 -3.88
CA PRO A 449 -17.48 19.21 -4.47
C PRO A 449 -16.67 19.36 -5.76
N GLY A 450 -16.70 20.53 -6.41
CA GLY A 450 -15.87 20.84 -7.58
C GLY A 450 -14.37 20.97 -7.26
N ALA A 451 -14.00 21.12 -5.98
CA ALA A 451 -12.61 21.08 -5.54
C ALA A 451 -12.15 19.63 -5.28
N THR A 452 -11.01 19.25 -5.88
CA THR A 452 -10.38 17.94 -5.71
C THR A 452 -8.96 18.07 -5.18
N ASP A 453 -8.37 16.98 -4.69
CA ASP A 453 -6.92 16.92 -4.50
C ASP A 453 -6.15 16.78 -5.82
N ALA A 454 -4.83 16.71 -5.69
CA ALA A 454 -3.89 16.47 -6.79
C ALA A 454 -4.12 15.13 -7.51
N ASP A 455 -4.74 14.16 -6.85
CA ASP A 455 -5.02 12.82 -7.39
C ASP A 455 -6.41 12.69 -8.03
N GLY A 456 -7.23 13.74 -7.89
CA GLY A 456 -8.58 13.84 -8.46
C GLY A 456 -9.69 13.43 -7.49
N ASN A 457 -9.39 13.20 -6.21
CA ASN A 457 -10.38 12.87 -5.20
C ASN A 457 -11.19 14.13 -4.83
N PRO A 458 -12.53 14.11 -4.92
CA PRO A 458 -13.35 15.25 -4.53
C PRO A 458 -13.33 15.47 -3.01
N ILE A 459 -13.49 16.73 -2.58
CA ILE A 459 -13.60 17.10 -1.18
C ILE A 459 -14.71 16.30 -0.46
N GLY A 460 -14.39 15.87 0.76
CA GLY A 460 -15.26 15.03 1.58
C GLY A 460 -16.30 15.78 2.39
N GLN A 461 -16.92 15.08 3.34
CA GLN A 461 -17.99 15.65 4.17
C GLN A 461 -17.50 16.77 5.11
N PHE A 462 -16.20 16.80 5.41
CA PHE A 462 -15.57 17.84 6.22
C PHE A 462 -15.11 19.03 5.37
N ASN A 463 -16.03 19.54 4.55
CA ASN A 463 -15.81 20.65 3.62
C ASN A 463 -16.12 22.03 4.21
N THR A 464 -16.51 22.10 5.47
CA THR A 464 -16.94 23.34 6.14
C THR A 464 -16.02 23.67 7.31
N LEU A 465 -15.60 24.93 7.38
CA LEU A 465 -14.77 25.49 8.45
C LEU A 465 -15.48 26.66 9.11
N THR A 466 -15.63 26.62 10.42
CA THR A 466 -16.08 27.77 11.22
C THR A 466 -14.90 28.40 11.94
N LEU A 467 -14.77 29.72 11.83
CA LEU A 467 -13.79 30.55 12.53
C LEU A 467 -14.54 31.46 13.53
N PRO A 468 -14.69 31.03 14.80
CA PRO A 468 -15.49 31.75 15.78
C PRO A 468 -14.89 33.13 16.12
N GLY A 469 -15.73 34.17 16.07
CA GLY A 469 -15.34 35.55 16.38
C GLY A 469 -14.25 36.14 15.49
N ALA A 470 -13.93 35.50 14.35
CA ALA A 470 -12.77 35.85 13.53
C ALA A 470 -13.00 37.08 12.64
N GLY A 471 -14.23 37.58 12.53
CA GLY A 471 -14.54 38.75 11.73
C GLY A 471 -13.73 39.97 12.17
N LEU A 472 -12.94 40.54 11.24
CA LEU A 472 -12.11 41.72 11.49
C LEU A 472 -12.80 42.99 10.98
N PRO A 473 -12.68 44.13 11.68
CA PRO A 473 -13.24 45.38 11.20
C PRO A 473 -12.37 45.95 10.08
N VAL A 474 -12.92 46.89 9.31
CA VAL A 474 -12.10 47.77 8.47
C VAL A 474 -11.12 48.52 9.38
N LYS A 475 -9.82 48.39 9.10
CA LYS A 475 -8.79 49.16 9.81
C LYS A 475 -8.90 50.61 9.36
N LEU A 476 -9.60 51.43 10.14
CA LEU A 476 -9.65 52.87 9.92
C LEU A 476 -8.28 53.45 10.27
N SER A 477 -7.45 53.68 9.25
CA SER A 477 -6.17 54.35 9.42
C SER A 477 -6.43 55.80 9.79
N GLN A 478 -6.25 56.13 11.07
CA GLN A 478 -6.14 57.49 11.61
C GLN A 478 -7.39 58.37 11.46
N TYR A 479 -8.13 58.52 12.56
CA TYR A 479 -8.86 59.76 12.78
C TYR A 479 -7.86 60.80 13.29
N LEU A 480 -7.60 61.85 12.51
CA LEU A 480 -7.13 63.11 13.07
C LEU A 480 -8.36 63.75 13.72
N ILE A 481 -8.42 63.76 15.05
CA ILE A 481 -9.37 64.61 15.77
C ILE A 481 -8.69 65.97 15.85
N GLU A 482 -9.11 66.90 14.98
CA GLU A 482 -8.75 68.33 15.09
C GLU A 482 -9.52 69.02 16.22
#